data_AF-A0A3M3WMS0-F1
#
_entry.id   AF-A0A3M3WMS0-F1
#
_cell.length_a   1.000
_cell.length_b   1.000
_cell.length_c   1.000
_cell.angle_alpha   90.00
_cell.angle_beta   90.00
_cell.angle_gamma   90.00
#
_symmetry.space_group_name_H-M   'P 1'
#
loop_
_entity.id
_entity.type
_entity.pdbx_description
1 polymer ?
#
loop_
_entity_poly.entity_id
_entity_poly.type
_entity_poly.pdbx_seq_one_letter_code
_entity_poly.pdbx_strand_id
1 'polypeptide(L)'
;PRHYRLDVRQAPLMQIVFSHDPLNDRWLAMLLFHHLVNDATSLYVVLRELQAHLLGQHAALGQSVPYRNYVAQARLGVSEAQHEAFFRDMLSDIDEPTLPFGLQDVQDGGRDLEEASVILPAELDLRLRAQARQAGVSAASLMHLAWARVLGSVSARDQVVFGTVLLGRMQAGEGADRALG
;
A
#
# COMPACT_ATOMS: atom_id res chain seq x y z
N PRO A 1 -4.00 -5.05 -14.61
CA PRO A 1 -3.63 -6.49 -14.62
C PRO A 1 -4.66 -7.43 -15.26
N ARG A 2 -5.98 -7.18 -15.10
CA ARG A 2 -7.06 -8.03 -15.64
C ARG A 2 -7.21 -7.99 -17.16
N HIS A 3 -6.97 -6.84 -17.79
CA HIS A 3 -7.14 -6.65 -19.24
C HIS A 3 -5.85 -6.20 -19.97
N TYR A 4 -4.90 -5.60 -19.24
CA TYR A 4 -3.61 -5.16 -19.78
C TYR A 4 -2.51 -5.45 -18.75
N ARG A 5 -1.39 -6.02 -19.21
CA ARG A 5 -0.23 -6.40 -18.40
C ARG A 5 1.03 -5.87 -19.06
N LEU A 6 1.87 -5.21 -18.28
CA LEU A 6 3.23 -4.83 -18.70
C LEU A 6 4.14 -6.06 -18.55
N ASP A 7 4.92 -6.39 -19.57
CA ASP A 7 5.95 -7.43 -19.45
C ASP A 7 7.05 -6.92 -18.50
N VAL A 8 7.15 -7.53 -17.32
CA VAL A 8 8.12 -7.13 -16.28
C VAL A 8 9.58 -7.20 -16.72
N ARG A 9 9.87 -7.88 -17.83
CA ARG A 9 11.21 -8.00 -18.42
C ARG A 9 11.56 -6.85 -19.36
N GLN A 10 10.61 -5.99 -19.70
CA GLN A 10 10.79 -4.91 -20.67
C GLN A 10 10.55 -3.55 -19.99
N ALA A 11 11.59 -2.72 -19.96
CA ALA A 11 11.47 -1.33 -19.51
C ALA A 11 10.91 -0.43 -20.64
N PRO A 12 10.20 0.66 -20.31
CA PRO A 12 9.82 1.10 -18.96
C PRO A 12 8.59 0.34 -18.42
N LEU A 13 8.55 0.09 -17.11
CA LEU A 13 7.38 -0.50 -16.42
C LEU A 13 6.32 0.55 -16.05
N MET A 14 6.22 1.60 -16.87
CA MET A 14 5.29 2.71 -16.74
C MET A 14 5.04 3.32 -18.12
N GLN A 15 3.79 3.67 -18.41
CA GLN A 15 3.36 4.23 -19.69
C GLN A 15 2.19 5.18 -19.47
N ILE A 16 2.15 6.29 -20.20
CA ILE A 16 0.95 7.13 -20.31
C ILE A 16 0.28 6.81 -21.64
N VAL A 17 -1.02 6.52 -21.59
CA VAL A 17 -1.90 6.42 -22.77
C VAL A 17 -2.87 7.57 -22.71
N PHE A 18 -3.14 8.22 -23.83
CA PHE A 18 -4.04 9.37 -23.87
C PHE A 18 -4.94 9.35 -25.09
N SER A 19 -6.10 9.97 -24.97
CA SER A 19 -7.08 10.12 -26.06
C SER A 19 -7.79 11.46 -25.95
N HIS A 20 -8.15 12.04 -27.09
CA HIS A 20 -9.00 13.22 -27.14
C HIS A 20 -10.46 12.81 -26.96
N ASP A 21 -11.19 13.49 -26.08
CA ASP A 21 -12.63 13.39 -25.86
C ASP A 21 -13.29 14.60 -26.52
N PRO A 22 -13.68 14.50 -27.81
CA PRO A 22 -14.17 15.64 -28.58
C PRO A 22 -15.55 16.15 -28.11
N LEU A 23 -16.31 15.33 -27.38
CA LEU A 23 -17.62 15.73 -26.85
C LEU A 23 -17.49 16.74 -25.70
N ASN A 24 -16.41 16.63 -24.93
CA ASN A 24 -16.14 17.49 -23.78
C ASN A 24 -14.92 18.40 -23.98
N ASP A 25 -14.36 18.43 -25.19
CA ASP A 25 -13.15 19.19 -25.58
C ASP A 25 -12.01 19.06 -24.57
N ARG A 26 -11.65 17.80 -24.24
CA ARG A 26 -10.63 17.51 -23.23
C ARG A 26 -9.75 16.34 -23.63
N TRP A 27 -8.56 16.29 -23.05
CA TRP A 27 -7.69 15.11 -23.13
C TRP A 27 -7.88 14.23 -21.92
N LEU A 28 -8.07 12.94 -22.16
CA LEU A 28 -8.06 11.90 -21.14
C LEU A 28 -6.69 11.25 -21.15
N ALA A 29 -6.06 11.14 -19.98
CA ALA A 29 -4.79 10.45 -19.81
C ALA A 29 -4.94 9.33 -18.77
N MET A 30 -4.35 8.19 -19.06
CA MET A 30 -4.25 7.04 -18.17
C MET A 30 -2.78 6.73 -17.94
N LEU A 31 -2.35 6.82 -16.68
CA LEU A 31 -1.04 6.37 -16.25
C LEU A 31 -1.11 4.89 -15.87
N LEU A 32 -0.42 4.06 -16.64
CA LEU A 32 -0.22 2.65 -16.37
C LEU A 32 1.16 2.47 -15.74
N PHE A 33 1.27 1.69 -14.68
CA PHE A 33 2.54 1.31 -14.08
C PHE A 33 2.44 -0.08 -13.45
N HIS A 34 3.57 -0.76 -13.33
CA HIS A 34 3.65 -2.03 -12.62
C HIS A 34 3.99 -1.79 -11.15
N HIS A 35 3.22 -2.36 -10.21
CA HIS A 35 3.47 -2.25 -8.76
C HIS A 35 4.83 -2.81 -8.28
N LEU A 36 5.60 -3.43 -9.18
CA LEU A 36 6.96 -3.92 -8.88
C LEU A 36 7.95 -2.76 -8.69
N VAL A 37 7.69 -1.62 -9.33
CA VAL A 37 8.58 -0.44 -9.32
C VAL A 37 7.94 0.78 -8.66
N ASN A 38 6.76 0.61 -8.05
CA ASN A 38 6.00 1.72 -7.49
C ASN A 38 4.97 1.28 -6.43
N ASP A 39 4.99 1.96 -5.29
CA ASP A 39 3.93 1.91 -4.29
C ASP A 39 2.97 3.12 -4.35
N ALA A 40 1.96 3.15 -3.49
CA ALA A 40 0.99 4.25 -3.43
C ALA A 40 1.65 5.61 -3.12
N THR A 41 2.76 5.64 -2.38
CA THR A 41 3.49 6.89 -2.05
C THR A 41 4.21 7.41 -3.28
N SER A 42 4.89 6.53 -4.01
CA SER A 42 5.59 6.85 -5.25
C SER A 42 4.65 7.44 -6.29
N LEU A 43 3.41 6.96 -6.39
CA LEU A 43 2.41 7.52 -7.29
C LEU A 43 2.11 9.00 -6.99
N TYR A 44 1.96 9.37 -5.70
CA TYR A 44 1.75 10.77 -5.32
C TYR A 44 2.95 11.65 -5.68
N VAL A 45 4.17 11.14 -5.55
CA VAL A 45 5.38 11.88 -5.95
C VAL A 45 5.40 12.11 -7.46
N VAL A 46 5.14 11.08 -8.27
CA VAL A 46 5.07 11.19 -9.73
C VAL A 46 4.03 12.22 -10.16
N LEU A 47 2.82 12.17 -9.59
CA LEU A 47 1.74 13.11 -9.92
C LEU A 47 2.12 14.55 -9.56
N ARG A 48 2.76 14.77 -8.40
CA ARG A 48 3.25 16.08 -7.97
C ARG A 48 4.33 16.62 -8.91
N GLU A 49 5.30 15.80 -9.29
CA GLU A 49 6.37 16.21 -10.20
C GLU A 49 5.83 16.52 -11.60
N LEU A 50 4.93 15.69 -12.13
CA LEU A 50 4.22 15.95 -13.40
C LEU A 50 3.49 17.29 -13.36
N GLN A 51 2.76 17.58 -12.28
CA GLN A 51 2.08 18.86 -12.11
C GLN A 51 3.07 20.03 -12.10
N ALA A 52 4.18 19.92 -11.37
CA ALA A 52 5.21 20.96 -11.34
C ALA A 52 5.82 21.20 -12.73
N HIS A 53 6.05 20.14 -13.51
CA HIS A 53 6.49 20.27 -14.90
C HIS A 53 5.45 20.99 -15.77
N LEU A 54 4.18 20.62 -15.69
CA LEU A 54 3.09 21.24 -16.47
C LEU A 54 2.87 22.71 -16.12
N LEU A 55 3.11 23.10 -14.86
CA LEU A 55 3.00 24.49 -14.40
C LEU A 55 4.29 25.31 -14.59
N GLY A 56 5.35 24.73 -15.17
CA GLY A 56 6.64 25.42 -15.32
C GLY A 56 7.40 25.63 -14.01
N GLN A 57 7.03 24.93 -12.95
CA GLN A 57 7.60 25.04 -11.59
C GLN A 57 8.67 23.98 -11.29
N HIS A 58 9.10 23.22 -12.30
CA HIS A 58 10.05 22.11 -12.16
C HIS A 58 11.40 22.51 -11.55
N ALA A 59 11.81 23.78 -11.66
CA ALA A 59 13.03 24.30 -11.03
C ALA A 59 12.98 24.25 -9.48
N ALA A 60 11.80 24.15 -8.87
CA ALA A 60 11.63 24.01 -7.43
C ALA A 60 11.67 22.54 -6.95
N LEU A 61 11.73 21.57 -7.88
CA LEU A 61 11.84 20.16 -7.52
C LEU A 61 13.23 19.83 -6.98
N GLY A 62 13.27 19.04 -5.90
CA GLY A 62 14.52 18.53 -5.35
C GLY A 62 15.17 17.47 -6.25
N GLN A 63 16.40 17.09 -5.95
CA GLN A 63 17.04 15.98 -6.64
C GLN A 63 16.34 14.64 -6.31
N SER A 64 16.18 13.81 -7.34
CA SER A 64 15.66 12.45 -7.18
C SER A 64 16.61 11.61 -6.32
N VAL A 65 16.05 10.91 -5.33
CA VAL A 65 16.79 9.97 -4.48
C VAL A 65 16.74 8.56 -5.11
N PRO A 66 17.88 7.94 -5.45
CA PRO A 66 17.88 6.60 -6.04
C PRO A 66 17.37 5.53 -5.07
N TYR A 67 16.31 4.81 -5.46
CA TYR A 67 15.70 3.75 -4.62
C TYR A 67 16.67 2.62 -4.23
N ARG A 68 17.72 2.38 -5.03
CA ARG A 68 18.78 1.41 -4.69
C ARG A 68 19.45 1.68 -3.34
N ASN A 69 19.46 2.94 -2.88
CA ASN A 69 20.01 3.29 -1.57
C ASN A 69 19.14 2.71 -0.44
N TYR A 70 17.82 2.76 -0.61
CA TYR A 70 16.88 2.12 0.30
C TYR A 70 17.01 0.60 0.27
N VAL A 71 17.11 -0.02 -0.91
CA VAL A 71 17.34 -1.47 -1.04
C VAL A 71 18.61 -1.89 -0.31
N ALA A 72 19.69 -1.11 -0.45
CA ALA A 72 20.94 -1.37 0.27
C ALA A 72 20.74 -1.27 1.79
N GLN A 73 20.07 -0.23 2.28
CA GLN A 73 19.81 -0.07 3.71
C GLN A 73 18.94 -1.20 4.28
N ALA A 74 17.89 -1.60 3.56
CA ALA A 74 17.02 -2.71 3.97
C ALA A 74 17.78 -4.04 4.03
N ARG A 75 18.74 -4.25 3.11
CA ARG A 75 19.58 -5.47 3.10
C ARG A 75 20.74 -5.45 4.10
N LEU A 76 21.23 -4.27 4.46
CA LEU A 76 22.35 -4.09 5.41
C LEU A 76 21.88 -3.84 6.84
N GLY A 77 20.56 -3.76 7.06
CA GLY A 77 19.94 -3.57 8.37
C GLY A 77 19.94 -4.86 9.20
N VAL A 78 18.75 -5.24 9.69
CA VAL A 78 18.58 -6.46 10.49
C VAL A 78 18.77 -7.69 9.60
N SER A 79 19.50 -8.69 10.11
CA SER A 79 19.75 -9.92 9.34
C SER A 79 18.47 -10.76 9.17
N GLU A 80 18.44 -11.56 8.10
CA GLU A 80 17.34 -12.51 7.85
C GLU A 80 17.11 -13.44 9.05
N ALA A 81 18.18 -13.96 9.65
CA ALA A 81 18.09 -14.82 10.83
C ALA A 81 17.45 -14.12 12.04
N GLN A 82 17.70 -12.82 12.24
CA GLN A 82 17.05 -12.05 13.31
C GLN A 82 15.58 -11.80 13.00
N HIS A 83 15.23 -11.51 11.75
CA HIS A 83 13.83 -11.40 11.32
C HIS A 83 13.08 -12.73 11.51
N GLU A 84 13.68 -13.84 11.10
CA GLU A 84 13.10 -15.17 11.28
C GLU A 84 12.90 -15.50 12.77
N ALA A 85 13.93 -15.28 13.60
CA ALA A 85 13.82 -15.52 15.04
C ALA A 85 12.69 -14.69 15.69
N PHE A 86 12.57 -13.41 15.31
CA PHE A 86 11.50 -12.54 15.78
C PHE A 86 10.10 -13.05 15.39
N PHE A 87 9.88 -13.38 14.11
CA PHE A 87 8.57 -13.85 13.66
C PHE A 87 8.24 -15.26 14.17
N ARG A 88 9.25 -16.13 14.34
CA ARG A 88 9.09 -17.45 14.94
C ARG A 88 8.64 -17.35 16.40
N ASP A 89 9.24 -16.45 17.17
CA ASP A 89 8.84 -16.20 18.56
C ASP A 89 7.44 -15.57 18.64
N MET A 90 7.19 -14.53 17.83
CA MET A 90 5.92 -13.81 17.77
C MET A 90 4.72 -14.69 17.40
N LEU A 91 4.92 -15.69 16.54
CA LEU A 91 3.86 -16.58 16.05
C LEU A 91 3.94 -17.98 16.68
N SER A 92 4.67 -18.13 17.79
CA SER A 92 4.95 -19.44 18.40
C SER A 92 3.72 -20.15 18.98
N ASP A 93 2.66 -19.40 19.30
CA ASP A 93 1.38 -19.89 19.81
C ASP A 93 0.30 -20.03 18.72
N ILE A 94 0.66 -19.85 17.45
CA ILE A 94 -0.26 -19.91 16.32
C ILE A 94 -0.13 -21.25 15.59
N ASP A 95 -1.08 -22.15 15.83
CA ASP A 95 -1.07 -23.50 15.24
C ASP A 95 -1.72 -23.58 13.84
N GLU A 96 -2.63 -22.66 13.51
CA GLU A 96 -3.38 -22.67 12.25
C GLU A 96 -3.76 -21.26 11.77
N PRO A 97 -3.92 -21.05 10.46
CA PRO A 97 -4.26 -19.73 9.91
C PRO A 97 -5.68 -19.29 10.30
N THR A 98 -5.88 -17.97 10.27
CA THR A 98 -7.24 -17.41 10.31
C THR A 98 -7.89 -17.55 8.93
N LEU A 99 -8.89 -18.41 8.82
CA LEU A 99 -9.62 -18.69 7.58
C LEU A 99 -11.06 -18.18 7.67
N PRO A 100 -11.36 -16.97 7.16
CA PRO A 100 -12.72 -16.46 7.08
C PRO A 100 -13.62 -17.43 6.33
N PHE A 101 -14.72 -17.85 6.96
CA PHE A 101 -15.65 -18.84 6.40
C PHE A 101 -15.01 -20.20 6.04
N GLY A 102 -13.83 -20.52 6.60
CA GLY A 102 -13.09 -21.73 6.27
C GLY A 102 -12.47 -21.75 4.86
N LEU A 103 -12.42 -20.60 4.18
CA LEU A 103 -11.87 -20.50 2.82
C LEU A 103 -10.34 -20.49 2.86
N GLN A 104 -9.72 -21.55 2.36
CA GLN A 104 -8.26 -21.71 2.35
C GLN A 104 -7.63 -21.37 1.00
N ASP A 105 -8.33 -21.62 -0.09
CA ASP A 105 -7.81 -21.44 -1.44
C ASP A 105 -8.55 -20.31 -2.16
N VAL A 106 -7.97 -19.11 -2.12
CA VAL A 106 -8.46 -17.91 -2.82
C VAL A 106 -7.54 -17.60 -4.01
N GLN A 107 -6.74 -18.57 -4.48
CA GLN A 107 -5.78 -18.38 -5.56
C GLN A 107 -6.39 -18.56 -6.97
N ASP A 108 -7.53 -17.94 -7.23
CA ASP A 108 -8.14 -17.91 -8.57
C ASP A 108 -7.48 -16.89 -9.52
N GLY A 109 -6.25 -16.49 -9.23
CA GLY A 109 -5.50 -15.50 -10.01
C GLY A 109 -6.14 -14.11 -9.99
N GLY A 110 -7.03 -13.84 -9.01
CA GLY A 110 -7.73 -12.58 -8.83
C GLY A 110 -8.74 -12.28 -9.94
N ARG A 111 -9.27 -13.32 -10.60
CA ARG A 111 -10.25 -13.18 -11.68
C ARG A 111 -11.62 -12.72 -11.16
N ASP A 112 -11.98 -13.12 -9.94
CA ASP A 112 -13.29 -12.84 -9.33
C ASP A 112 -13.20 -12.02 -8.02
N LEU A 113 -12.27 -11.05 -7.91
CA LEU A 113 -12.42 -10.03 -6.83
C LEU A 113 -13.55 -9.07 -7.17
N GLU A 114 -14.48 -8.98 -6.24
CA GLU A 114 -15.43 -7.87 -6.07
C GLU A 114 -14.87 -6.85 -5.08
N GLU A 115 -15.19 -5.58 -5.30
CA GLU A 115 -14.79 -4.49 -4.40
C GLU A 115 -16.05 -3.88 -3.76
N ALA A 116 -16.04 -3.77 -2.44
CA ALA A 116 -17.05 -3.06 -1.67
C ALA A 116 -16.38 -1.90 -0.94
N SER A 117 -16.93 -0.69 -1.10
CA SER A 117 -16.47 0.51 -0.39
C SER A 117 -17.61 1.16 0.37
N VAL A 118 -17.33 1.56 1.60
CA VAL A 118 -18.25 2.31 2.46
C VAL A 118 -17.52 3.51 3.00
N ILE A 119 -18.03 4.70 2.69
CA ILE A 119 -17.47 5.96 3.20
C ILE A 119 -18.01 6.18 4.60
N LEU A 120 -17.12 6.34 5.58
CA LEU A 120 -17.50 6.72 6.93
C LEU A 120 -17.94 8.19 6.94
N PRO A 121 -19.10 8.53 7.55
CA PRO A 121 -19.49 9.92 7.74
C PRO A 121 -18.42 10.71 8.50
N ALA A 122 -18.21 11.97 8.10
CA ALA A 122 -17.14 12.81 8.67
C ALA A 122 -17.22 12.95 10.20
N GLU A 123 -18.44 13.03 10.75
CA GLU A 123 -18.65 13.08 12.21
C GLU A 123 -18.17 11.81 12.91
N LEU A 124 -18.38 10.64 12.29
CA LEU A 124 -17.91 9.37 12.84
C LEU A 124 -16.38 9.29 12.81
N ASP A 125 -15.74 9.72 11.71
CA ASP A 125 -14.27 9.78 11.62
C ASP A 125 -13.66 10.65 12.73
N LEU A 126 -14.22 11.86 12.95
CA LEU A 126 -13.76 12.76 14.01
C LEU A 126 -13.88 12.12 15.40
N ARG A 127 -15.00 11.44 15.66
CA ARG A 127 -15.23 10.75 16.94
C ARG A 127 -14.26 9.59 17.14
N LEU A 128 -14.01 8.79 16.10
CA LEU A 128 -13.04 7.69 16.15
C LEU A 128 -11.63 8.20 16.46
N ARG A 129 -11.21 9.31 15.82
CA ARG A 129 -9.92 9.95 16.10
C ARG A 129 -9.81 10.48 17.54
N ALA A 130 -10.88 11.08 18.05
CA ALA A 130 -10.93 11.54 19.44
C ALA A 130 -10.79 10.38 20.43
N GLN A 131 -11.47 9.26 20.18
CA GLN A 131 -11.37 8.05 21.01
C GLN A 131 -9.98 7.41 20.93
N ALA A 132 -9.38 7.32 19.74
CA ALA A 132 -8.01 6.83 19.58
C ALA A 132 -7.03 7.65 20.43
N ARG A 133 -7.15 8.99 20.37
CA ARG A 133 -6.34 9.91 21.17
C ARG A 133 -6.56 9.73 22.67
N GLN A 134 -7.81 9.57 23.12
CA GLN A 134 -8.13 9.34 24.53
C GLN A 134 -7.56 8.02 25.05
N ALA A 135 -7.55 6.98 24.20
CA ALA A 135 -6.99 5.67 24.52
C ALA A 135 -5.47 5.58 24.32
N GLY A 136 -4.81 6.65 23.83
CA GLY A 136 -3.37 6.66 23.58
C GLY A 136 -2.92 5.78 22.41
N VAL A 137 -3.81 5.47 21.46
CA VAL A 137 -3.54 4.61 20.30
C VAL A 137 -3.73 5.35 18.98
N SER A 138 -3.27 4.77 17.88
CA SER A 138 -3.51 5.31 16.54
C SER A 138 -4.91 4.98 16.04
N ALA A 139 -5.45 5.79 15.11
CA ALA A 139 -6.68 5.43 14.41
C ALA A 139 -6.56 4.09 13.66
N ALA A 140 -5.36 3.78 13.13
CA ALA A 140 -5.08 2.49 12.50
C ALA A 140 -5.25 1.32 13.48
N SER A 141 -4.84 1.47 14.75
CA SER A 141 -5.04 0.46 15.79
C SER A 141 -6.52 0.17 16.03
N LEU A 142 -7.38 1.19 16.02
CA LEU A 142 -8.83 0.99 16.12
C LEU A 142 -9.39 0.24 14.90
N MET A 143 -8.91 0.56 13.69
CA MET A 143 -9.32 -0.14 12.47
C MET A 143 -8.86 -1.60 12.47
N HIS A 144 -7.63 -1.88 12.92
CA HIS A 144 -7.16 -3.25 13.08
C HIS A 144 -7.98 -4.03 14.11
N LEU A 145 -8.36 -3.41 15.23
CA LEU A 145 -9.25 -4.07 16.19
C LEU A 145 -10.64 -4.35 15.60
N ALA A 146 -11.20 -3.40 14.85
CA ALA A 146 -12.49 -3.60 14.18
C ALA A 146 -12.40 -4.75 13.17
N TRP A 147 -11.33 -4.81 12.37
CA TRP A 147 -11.09 -5.89 11.42
C TRP A 147 -10.86 -7.24 12.12
N ALA A 148 -10.08 -7.26 13.19
CA ALA A 148 -9.86 -8.46 14.02
C ALA A 148 -11.17 -9.04 14.53
N ARG A 149 -12.11 -8.18 14.97
CA ARG A 149 -13.44 -8.62 15.43
C ARG A 149 -14.28 -9.21 14.31
N VAL A 150 -14.22 -8.63 13.11
CA VAL A 150 -14.89 -9.20 11.93
C VAL A 150 -14.32 -10.59 11.64
N LEU A 151 -12.99 -10.70 11.55
CA LEU A 151 -12.30 -11.97 11.30
C LEU A 151 -12.62 -13.03 12.36
N GLY A 152 -12.61 -12.66 13.64
CA GLY A 152 -12.92 -13.58 14.74
C GLY A 152 -14.34 -14.11 14.64
N SER A 153 -15.30 -13.22 14.32
CA SER A 153 -16.70 -13.59 14.12
C SER A 153 -16.90 -14.53 12.93
N VAL A 154 -16.25 -14.28 11.79
CA VAL A 154 -16.48 -15.07 10.56
C VAL A 154 -15.59 -16.32 10.46
N SER A 155 -14.59 -16.42 11.34
CA SER A 155 -13.72 -17.60 11.45
C SER A 155 -14.04 -18.47 12.67
N ALA A 156 -14.98 -18.03 13.53
CA ALA A 156 -15.29 -18.64 14.82
C ALA A 156 -14.05 -18.80 15.72
N ARG A 157 -13.22 -17.75 15.82
CA ARG A 157 -11.99 -17.74 16.64
C ARG A 157 -11.92 -16.51 17.53
N ASP A 158 -11.39 -16.71 18.74
CA ASP A 158 -11.07 -15.60 19.66
C ASP A 158 -9.71 -14.96 19.35
N GLN A 159 -8.76 -15.75 18.85
CA GLN A 159 -7.45 -15.30 18.40
C GLN A 159 -7.38 -15.35 16.87
N VAL A 160 -7.06 -14.20 16.26
CA VAL A 160 -6.91 -14.06 14.81
C VAL A 160 -5.57 -13.44 14.44
N VAL A 161 -5.06 -13.87 13.29
CA VAL A 161 -3.81 -13.38 12.69
C VAL A 161 -4.13 -12.89 11.28
N PHE A 162 -3.72 -11.66 10.98
CA PHE A 162 -3.84 -11.10 9.64
C PHE A 162 -2.69 -10.14 9.36
N GLY A 163 -2.35 -10.00 8.07
CA GLY A 163 -1.30 -9.10 7.62
C GLY A 163 -1.74 -7.64 7.65
N THR A 164 -0.84 -6.75 8.04
CA THR A 164 -0.98 -5.31 7.82
C THR A 164 0.03 -4.89 6.76
N VAL A 165 -0.44 -4.24 5.69
CA VAL A 165 0.45 -3.65 4.69
C VAL A 165 0.89 -2.27 5.19
N LEU A 166 2.18 -2.15 5.49
CA LEU A 166 2.79 -0.89 5.92
C LEU A 166 3.68 -0.34 4.80
N LEU A 167 3.76 0.98 4.72
CA LEU A 167 4.76 1.64 3.88
C LEU A 167 6.13 1.49 4.56
N GLY A 168 7.05 0.74 3.94
CA GLY A 168 8.37 0.39 4.50
C GLY A 168 9.35 1.55 4.68
N ARG A 169 8.92 2.80 4.50
CA ARG A 169 9.76 4.01 4.43
C ARG A 169 10.09 4.61 5.79
N MET A 170 9.53 4.07 6.88
CA MET A 170 9.70 4.64 8.24
C MET A 170 11.14 4.57 8.78
N GLN A 171 12.00 3.69 8.25
CA GLN A 171 13.41 3.57 8.68
C GLN A 171 14.42 3.96 7.59
N ALA A 172 13.96 4.54 6.48
CA ALA A 172 14.71 4.64 5.23
C ALA A 172 15.67 5.85 5.12
N GLY A 173 15.88 6.59 6.21
CA GLY A 173 16.75 7.77 6.25
C GLY A 173 16.16 9.01 5.55
N GLU A 174 16.95 10.08 5.44
CA GLU A 174 16.51 11.34 4.82
C GLU A 174 16.16 11.17 3.35
N GLY A 175 14.98 11.66 2.95
CA GLY A 175 14.55 11.72 1.55
C GLY A 175 13.93 10.43 0.99
N ALA A 176 13.75 9.39 1.82
CA ALA A 176 13.09 8.17 1.40
C ALA A 176 11.58 8.33 1.11
N ASP A 177 10.95 9.33 1.69
CA ASP A 177 9.60 9.78 1.35
C ASP A 177 9.50 10.28 -0.10
N ARG A 178 10.62 10.72 -0.71
CA ARG A 178 10.72 11.20 -2.08
C ARG A 178 11.28 10.18 -3.07
N ALA A 179 11.80 9.04 -2.59
CA ALA A 179 12.28 7.99 -3.47
C ALA A 179 11.11 7.34 -4.21
N LEU A 180 11.29 7.12 -5.52
CA LEU A 180 10.36 6.36 -6.34
C LEU A 180 10.74 4.87 -6.30
N GLY A 181 9.86 4.05 -5.73
CA GLY A 181 10.00 2.60 -5.59
C GLY A 181 8.84 1.96 -4.86
#